data_AF-A0A8J3QW72-F1
#
_entry.id   AF-A0A8J3QW72-F1
#
_cell.length_a   1.000
_cell.length_b   1.000
_cell.length_c   1.000
_cell.angle_alpha   90.00
_cell.angle_beta   90.00
_cell.angle_gamma   90.00
#
_symmetry.space_group_name_H-M   'P 1'
#
loop_
_entity.id
_entity.type
_entity.pdbx_description
1 polymer ?
#
loop_
_entity_poly.entity_id
_entity_poly.type
_entity_poly.pdbx_seq_one_letter_code
_entity_poly.pdbx_strand_id
1 'polypeptide(L)'
;MRRKLLRTMLAALGVGAIVLGTQTAAQAETRGGTSTWQEVQQDTASGYCRAEVEFYGTTSYAEALFYNYKAGWDCTMWLERSTNNGSSWSLVSGYHTLRDIAPDADLDSTYHYWDGPGYLARACFHLNFSGAAKHCTNPI
;
A
#
# COMPACT_ATOMS: atom_id res chain seq x y z
N MET A 1 64.67 28.28 13.34
CA MET A 1 64.74 28.18 11.86
C MET A 1 63.33 28.18 11.29
N ARG A 2 63.06 29.12 10.37
CA ARG A 2 61.83 29.22 9.59
C ARG A 2 61.81 28.15 8.49
N ARG A 3 60.69 27.48 8.24
CA ARG A 3 60.18 27.21 6.87
C ARG A 3 58.64 27.25 6.88
N LYS A 4 58.13 28.32 6.25
CA LYS A 4 56.74 28.48 5.83
C LYS A 4 56.52 27.56 4.63
N LEU A 5 55.39 26.86 4.56
CA LEU A 5 54.85 26.35 3.30
C LEU A 5 53.40 26.81 3.17
N LEU A 6 53.14 27.36 1.99
CA LEU A 6 52.06 28.23 1.59
C LEU A 6 51.18 27.46 0.60
N ARG A 7 49.85 27.69 0.67
CA ARG A 7 48.85 27.62 -0.43
C ARG A 7 48.56 26.22 -0.99
N THR A 8 47.31 25.82 -1.18
CA THR A 8 46.46 26.35 -2.26
C THR A 8 44.97 26.13 -1.92
N MET A 9 44.20 27.21 -1.98
CA MET A 9 42.74 27.19 -1.94
C MET A 9 42.21 26.73 -3.30
N LEU A 10 41.31 25.75 -3.32
CA LEU A 10 40.33 25.58 -4.40
C LEU A 10 38.95 25.87 -3.80
N ALA A 11 38.43 27.05 -4.08
CA ALA A 11 37.02 27.36 -3.86
C ALA A 11 36.24 26.74 -5.01
N ALA A 12 35.57 25.61 -4.76
CA ALA A 12 34.59 25.06 -5.68
C ALA A 12 33.33 25.93 -5.60
N LEU A 13 33.15 26.80 -6.61
CA LEU A 13 31.86 27.44 -6.89
C LEU A 13 30.91 26.36 -7.43
N GLY A 14 30.30 25.60 -6.52
CA GLY A 14 29.16 24.75 -6.84
C GLY A 14 27.96 25.64 -7.13
N VAL A 15 27.63 25.82 -8.41
CA VAL A 15 26.38 26.44 -8.84
C VAL A 15 25.23 25.58 -8.32
N GLY A 16 24.62 26.02 -7.22
CA GLY A 16 23.40 25.44 -6.69
C GLY A 16 22.26 25.73 -7.65
N ALA A 17 22.01 24.81 -8.59
CA ALA A 17 20.77 24.78 -9.33
C ALA A 17 19.66 24.45 -8.32
N ILE A 18 18.92 25.48 -7.90
CA ILE A 18 17.65 25.33 -7.22
C ILE A 18 16.72 24.69 -8.26
N VAL A 19 16.63 23.36 -8.23
CA VAL A 19 15.59 22.64 -8.96
C VAL A 19 14.29 23.03 -8.28
N LEU A 20 13.62 24.04 -8.84
CA LEU A 20 12.21 24.34 -8.59
C LEU A 20 11.42 23.13 -9.08
N GLY A 21 11.34 22.10 -8.24
CA GLY A 21 10.44 20.99 -8.45
C GLY A 21 9.04 21.58 -8.57
N THR A 22 8.44 21.44 -9.75
CA THR A 22 7.03 21.74 -9.95
C THR A 22 6.27 20.89 -8.95
N GLN A 23 5.78 21.50 -7.87
CA GLN A 23 4.82 20.86 -7.00
C GLN A 23 3.58 20.69 -7.86
N THR A 24 3.40 19.51 -8.45
CA THR A 24 2.10 19.11 -8.94
C THR A 24 1.21 19.18 -7.72
N ALA A 25 0.27 20.14 -7.73
CA ALA A 25 -0.73 20.23 -6.68
C ALA A 25 -1.31 18.83 -6.51
N ALA A 26 -1.24 18.28 -5.30
CA ALA A 26 -1.98 17.08 -4.98
C ALA A 26 -3.42 17.37 -5.39
N GLN A 27 -3.88 16.72 -6.46
CA GLN A 27 -5.26 16.80 -6.90
C GLN A 27 -6.04 16.14 -5.77
N ALA A 28 -6.51 16.96 -4.84
CA ALA A 28 -7.44 16.55 -3.81
C ALA A 28 -8.74 16.23 -4.54
N GLU A 29 -8.85 15.01 -5.07
CA GLU A 29 -10.12 14.48 -5.50
C GLU A 29 -10.99 14.40 -4.26
N THR A 30 -12.02 15.25 -4.23
CA THR A 30 -13.05 15.15 -3.20
C THR A 30 -13.85 13.89 -3.52
N ARG A 31 -13.45 12.74 -2.97
CA ARG A 31 -14.31 11.54 -3.02
C ARG A 31 -15.61 11.92 -2.33
N GLY A 32 -16.71 11.90 -3.09
CA GLY A 32 -18.04 12.14 -2.56
C GLY A 32 -18.33 11.21 -1.37
N GLY A 33 -19.16 11.64 -0.43
CA GLY A 33 -19.42 10.97 0.85
C GLY A 33 -20.13 9.61 0.78
N THR A 34 -20.02 8.88 -0.33
CA THR A 34 -20.55 7.53 -0.51
C THR A 34 -19.44 6.52 -0.27
N SER A 35 -19.72 5.47 0.50
CA SER A 35 -18.76 4.38 0.66
C SER A 35 -18.51 3.68 -0.68
N THR A 36 -17.25 3.35 -0.95
CA THR A 36 -16.85 2.59 -2.14
C THR A 36 -16.17 1.30 -1.73
N TRP A 37 -16.30 0.27 -2.55
CA TRP A 37 -15.77 -1.05 -2.28
C TRP A 37 -15.13 -1.65 -3.53
N GLN A 38 -14.01 -2.36 -3.36
CA GLN A 38 -13.34 -3.13 -4.41
C GLN A 38 -12.86 -4.49 -3.86
N GLU A 39 -12.78 -5.48 -4.75
CA GLU A 39 -12.39 -6.85 -4.42
C GLU A 39 -11.32 -7.37 -5.38
N VAL A 40 -10.47 -8.26 -4.87
CA VAL A 40 -9.61 -9.14 -5.66
C VAL A 40 -9.68 -10.55 -5.10
N GLN A 41 -9.81 -11.54 -5.97
CA GLN A 41 -9.89 -12.96 -5.61
C GLN A 41 -8.94 -13.78 -6.49
N GLN A 42 -8.35 -14.81 -5.89
CA GLN A 42 -7.66 -15.87 -6.61
C GLN A 42 -8.29 -17.22 -6.24
N ASP A 43 -8.86 -17.87 -7.25
CA ASP A 43 -9.40 -19.22 -7.13
C ASP A 43 -8.29 -20.27 -7.16
N THR A 44 -8.55 -21.37 -6.48
CA THR A 44 -7.74 -22.59 -6.42
C THR A 44 -8.61 -23.79 -6.75
N ALA A 45 -8.06 -25.00 -6.75
CA ALA A 45 -8.84 -26.21 -7.03
C ALA A 45 -9.94 -26.49 -6.00
N SER A 46 -9.79 -25.99 -4.77
CA SER A 46 -10.63 -26.33 -3.61
C SER A 46 -11.39 -25.15 -3.00
N GLY A 47 -11.10 -23.92 -3.45
CA GLY A 47 -11.61 -22.70 -2.81
C GLY A 47 -10.89 -21.46 -3.29
N TYR A 48 -10.75 -20.43 -2.45
CA TYR A 48 -10.19 -19.14 -2.86
C TYR A 48 -9.53 -18.36 -1.71
N CYS A 49 -8.67 -17.44 -2.11
CA CYS A 49 -8.15 -16.36 -1.29
C CYS A 49 -8.68 -15.03 -1.81
N ARG A 50 -9.23 -14.18 -0.95
CA ARG A 50 -9.90 -12.94 -1.36
C ARG A 50 -9.63 -11.79 -0.41
N ALA A 51 -9.28 -10.64 -0.96
CA ALA A 51 -9.13 -9.38 -0.24
C ALA A 51 -10.12 -8.34 -0.79
N GLU A 52 -10.72 -7.60 0.12
CA GLU A 52 -11.62 -6.50 -0.17
C GLU A 52 -11.09 -5.23 0.49
N VAL A 53 -11.31 -4.08 -0.15
CA VAL A 53 -11.06 -2.76 0.45
C VAL A 53 -12.36 -1.97 0.44
N GLU A 54 -12.73 -1.43 1.60
CA GLU A 54 -13.87 -0.54 1.76
C GLU A 54 -13.37 0.85 2.16
N PHE A 55 -13.89 1.89 1.53
CA PHE A 55 -13.68 3.29 1.90
C PHE A 55 -14.97 3.88 2.45
N TYR A 56 -14.87 4.52 3.60
CA TYR A 56 -15.96 5.23 4.26
C TYR A 56 -15.91 6.71 3.91
N GLY A 57 -16.67 7.13 2.88
CA GLY A 57 -16.61 8.48 2.34
C GLY A 57 -16.97 9.61 3.31
N THR A 58 -17.77 9.33 4.35
CA THR A 58 -18.13 10.34 5.37
C THR A 58 -17.01 10.60 6.38
N THR A 59 -16.12 9.64 6.59
CA THR A 59 -15.05 9.72 7.58
C THR A 59 -13.66 9.74 6.95
N SER A 60 -13.54 9.47 5.65
CA SER A 60 -12.26 9.39 4.92
C SER A 60 -11.31 8.33 5.49
N TYR A 61 -11.84 7.16 5.82
CA TYR A 61 -11.05 5.99 6.22
C TYR A 61 -11.24 4.85 5.24
N ALA A 62 -10.21 4.02 5.11
CA ALA A 62 -10.26 2.74 4.42
C ALA A 62 -9.99 1.60 5.40
N GLU A 63 -10.63 0.47 5.19
CA GLU A 63 -10.32 -0.81 5.83
C GLU A 63 -10.20 -1.92 4.79
N ALA A 64 -9.59 -3.05 5.18
CA ALA A 64 -9.60 -4.25 4.37
C ALA A 64 -10.28 -5.41 5.10
N LEU A 65 -11.05 -6.19 4.33
CA LEU A 65 -11.66 -7.45 4.76
C LEU A 65 -10.98 -8.60 4.03
N PHE A 66 -10.67 -9.65 4.76
CA PHE A 66 -9.85 -10.76 4.30
C PHE A 66 -10.57 -12.10 4.45
N TYR A 67 -10.44 -12.95 3.44
CA TYR A 67 -11.09 -14.25 3.39
C TYR A 67 -10.11 -15.32 2.87
N ASN A 68 -10.00 -16.42 3.62
CA ASN A 68 -9.44 -17.67 3.12
C ASN A 68 -10.52 -18.75 3.24
N TYR A 69 -11.03 -19.21 2.09
CA TYR A 69 -11.99 -20.31 2.04
C TYR A 69 -11.36 -21.48 1.31
N LYS A 70 -10.80 -22.45 2.04
CA LYS A 70 -10.28 -23.71 1.48
C LYS A 70 -9.31 -23.50 0.31
N ALA A 71 -8.48 -22.47 0.36
CA ALA A 71 -7.52 -22.20 -0.72
C ALA A 71 -6.47 -23.32 -0.87
N GLY A 72 -6.39 -24.25 0.07
CA GLY A 72 -5.35 -25.29 0.11
C GLY A 72 -3.99 -24.74 0.54
N TRP A 73 -3.94 -23.45 0.91
CA TRP A 73 -2.78 -22.71 1.35
C TRP A 73 -3.22 -21.62 2.32
N ASP A 74 -2.34 -21.25 3.25
CA ASP A 74 -2.53 -20.03 4.03
C ASP A 74 -2.46 -18.80 3.12
N CYS A 75 -3.19 -17.74 3.49
CA CYS A 75 -3.21 -16.47 2.80
C CYS A 75 -2.53 -15.41 3.66
N THR A 76 -1.52 -14.71 3.13
CA THR A 76 -0.98 -13.51 3.78
C THR A 76 -1.54 -12.27 3.10
N MET A 77 -2.12 -11.37 3.90
CA MET A 77 -3.00 -10.30 3.44
C MET A 77 -2.68 -9.00 4.18
N TRP A 78 -2.87 -7.86 3.52
CA TRP A 78 -2.57 -6.55 4.11
C TRP A 78 -3.22 -5.39 3.33
N LEU A 79 -3.30 -4.23 3.98
CA LEU A 79 -3.70 -2.97 3.38
C LEU A 79 -2.47 -2.15 2.99
N GLU A 80 -2.48 -1.58 1.78
CA GLU A 80 -1.49 -0.62 1.30
C GLU A 80 -2.12 0.73 1.03
N ARG A 81 -1.29 1.77 1.17
CA ARG A 81 -1.64 3.15 0.84
C ARG A 81 -0.63 3.76 -0.11
N SER A 82 -1.11 4.55 -1.04
CA SER A 82 -0.31 5.41 -1.91
C SER A 82 -0.49 6.88 -1.50
N THR A 83 0.59 7.65 -1.55
CA THR A 83 0.58 9.11 -1.33
C THR A 83 0.95 9.90 -2.59
N ASN A 84 1.03 9.21 -3.73
CA ASN A 84 1.52 9.77 -5.00
C ASN A 84 0.74 9.19 -6.19
N ASN A 85 -0.59 9.19 -6.06
CA ASN A 85 -1.51 8.79 -7.13
C ASN A 85 -1.23 7.41 -7.75
N GLY A 86 -0.89 6.43 -6.90
CA GLY A 86 -0.68 5.04 -7.28
C GLY A 86 0.73 4.72 -7.78
N SER A 87 1.62 5.72 -7.86
CA SER A 87 2.99 5.51 -8.33
C SER A 87 3.84 4.66 -7.37
N SER A 88 3.56 4.68 -6.07
CA SER A 88 4.21 3.82 -5.07
C SER A 88 3.26 3.48 -3.93
N TRP A 89 3.48 2.35 -3.29
CA TRP A 89 2.59 1.79 -2.27
C TRP A 89 3.37 1.40 -1.03
N SER A 90 2.82 1.72 0.14
CA SER A 90 3.39 1.36 1.45
C SER A 90 2.39 0.57 2.26
N LEU A 91 2.87 -0.47 2.96
CA LEU A 91 2.11 -1.22 3.94
C LEU A 91 1.60 -0.30 5.07
N VAL A 92 0.33 -0.41 5.45
CA VAL A 92 -0.23 0.36 6.59
C VAL A 92 -0.82 -0.51 7.70
N SER A 93 -1.32 -1.72 7.41
CA SER A 93 -2.03 -2.55 8.41
C SER A 93 -1.18 -3.54 9.19
N GLY A 94 0.06 -3.79 8.76
CA GLY A 94 0.72 -5.06 9.09
C GLY A 94 0.17 -6.21 8.25
N TYR A 95 0.79 -7.39 8.38
CA TYR A 95 0.39 -8.59 7.67
C TYR A 95 -0.57 -9.44 8.52
N HIS A 96 -1.62 -9.94 7.88
CA HIS A 96 -2.61 -10.85 8.44
C HIS A 96 -2.46 -12.20 7.73
N THR A 97 -2.24 -13.28 8.48
CA THR A 97 -2.14 -14.63 7.90
C THR A 97 -3.38 -15.43 8.26
N LEU A 98 -4.26 -15.61 7.27
CA LEU A 98 -5.44 -16.47 7.37
C LEU A 98 -5.08 -17.91 7.05
N ARG A 99 -5.46 -18.83 7.92
CA ARG A 99 -5.11 -20.24 7.80
C ARG A 99 -6.08 -20.99 6.90
N ASP A 100 -5.57 -22.00 6.20
CA ASP A 100 -6.43 -22.96 5.48
C ASP A 100 -7.08 -23.92 6.48
N ILE A 101 -8.17 -23.48 7.13
CA ILE A 101 -8.88 -24.26 8.15
C ILE A 101 -10.12 -24.94 7.57
N ALA A 102 -9.95 -26.13 6.99
CA ALA A 102 -11.10 -26.95 6.62
C ALA A 102 -11.90 -27.37 7.89
N PRO A 103 -13.24 -27.34 7.88
CA PRO A 103 -14.14 -27.08 6.74
C PRO A 103 -14.62 -25.62 6.57
N ASP A 104 -14.15 -24.70 7.41
CA ASP A 104 -14.70 -23.36 7.56
C ASP A 104 -13.90 -22.30 6.77
N ALA A 105 -14.45 -21.09 6.68
CA ALA A 105 -13.71 -19.92 6.21
C ALA A 105 -12.93 -19.32 7.38
N ASP A 106 -11.70 -18.88 7.14
CA ASP A 106 -11.02 -17.95 8.03
C ASP A 106 -11.27 -16.52 7.56
N LEU A 107 -11.60 -15.63 8.50
CA LEU A 107 -11.95 -14.24 8.23
C LEU A 107 -11.20 -13.32 9.19
N ASP A 108 -10.71 -12.21 8.66
CA ASP A 108 -10.08 -11.16 9.45
C ASP A 108 -10.28 -9.80 8.80
N SER A 109 -10.05 -8.73 9.55
CA SER A 109 -10.10 -7.37 9.05
C SER A 109 -8.98 -6.51 9.63
N THR A 110 -8.64 -5.46 8.90
CA THR A 110 -7.73 -4.43 9.41
C THR A 110 -8.50 -3.43 10.27
N TYR A 111 -7.79 -2.61 11.04
CA TYR A 111 -8.38 -1.36 11.55
C TYR A 111 -8.73 -0.39 10.42
N HIS A 112 -9.39 0.71 10.77
CA HIS A 112 -9.61 1.84 9.86
C HIS A 112 -8.34 2.68 9.73
N TYR A 113 -7.91 2.95 8.51
CA TYR A 113 -6.76 3.79 8.18
C TYR A 113 -7.21 5.05 7.46
N TRP A 114 -6.70 6.20 7.88
CA TRP A 114 -7.01 7.47 7.21
C TRP A 114 -6.58 7.42 5.73
N ASP A 115 -7.54 7.69 4.85
CA ASP A 115 -7.46 7.69 3.39
C ASP A 115 -8.11 8.95 2.80
N GLY A 116 -7.83 10.11 3.40
CA GLY A 116 -8.36 11.40 2.96
C GLY A 116 -7.81 11.87 1.60
N PRO A 117 -8.10 13.13 1.21
CA PRO A 117 -7.73 13.64 -0.11
C PRO A 117 -6.24 13.47 -0.43
N GLY A 118 -5.95 12.95 -1.63
CA GLY A 118 -4.59 12.70 -2.12
C GLY A 118 -4.00 11.34 -1.72
N TYR A 119 -4.72 10.53 -0.93
CA TYR A 119 -4.37 9.14 -0.65
C TYR A 119 -5.20 8.19 -1.53
N LEU A 120 -4.62 7.02 -1.83
CA LEU A 120 -5.33 5.88 -2.41
C LEU A 120 -5.08 4.67 -1.53
N ALA A 121 -6.09 3.81 -1.37
CA ALA A 121 -5.99 2.57 -0.61
C ALA A 121 -6.23 1.35 -1.50
N ARG A 122 -5.57 0.23 -1.19
CA ARG A 122 -5.87 -1.07 -1.79
C ARG A 122 -5.60 -2.20 -0.82
N ALA A 123 -6.43 -3.22 -0.86
CA ALA A 123 -6.18 -4.47 -0.15
C ALA A 123 -5.36 -5.40 -1.04
N CYS A 124 -4.40 -6.10 -0.46
CA CYS A 124 -3.52 -7.01 -1.16
C CYS A 124 -3.41 -8.36 -0.43
N PHE A 125 -3.08 -9.40 -1.19
CA PHE A 125 -2.73 -10.70 -0.63
C PHE A 125 -1.72 -11.45 -1.51
N HIS A 126 -1.16 -12.51 -0.94
CA HIS A 126 -0.59 -13.62 -1.69
C HIS A 126 -0.89 -14.94 -0.97
N LEU A 127 -0.94 -16.03 -1.73
CA LEU A 127 -0.96 -17.38 -1.16
C LEU A 127 0.42 -17.72 -0.59
N ASN A 128 0.48 -18.54 0.46
CA ASN A 128 1.73 -18.92 1.13
C ASN A 128 2.37 -20.15 0.48
N PHE A 129 2.74 -20.03 -0.80
CA PHE A 129 3.58 -21.00 -1.51
C PHE A 129 4.71 -20.31 -2.26
N SER A 130 5.74 -21.08 -2.63
CA SER A 130 6.90 -20.56 -3.36
C SER A 130 6.52 -20.03 -4.75
N GLY A 131 6.74 -18.73 -4.98
CA GLY A 131 6.45 -18.08 -6.26
C GLY A 131 5.02 -17.55 -6.40
N ALA A 132 4.24 -17.49 -5.31
CA ALA A 132 2.93 -16.87 -5.32
C ALA A 132 3.01 -15.39 -5.76
N ALA A 133 2.11 -14.99 -6.65
CA ALA A 133 1.99 -13.60 -7.06
C ALA A 133 1.29 -12.78 -5.98
N LYS A 134 1.58 -11.47 -5.96
CA LYS A 134 0.83 -10.50 -5.19
C LYS A 134 -0.41 -10.08 -5.98
N HIS A 135 -1.57 -10.18 -5.34
CA HIS A 135 -2.86 -9.75 -5.86
C HIS A 135 -3.32 -8.54 -5.07
N CYS A 136 -3.81 -7.50 -5.75
CA CYS A 136 -4.38 -6.34 -5.08
C CYS A 136 -5.66 -5.88 -5.76
N THR A 137 -6.55 -5.29 -4.97
CA THR A 137 -7.73 -4.60 -5.49
C THR A 137 -7.29 -3.45 -6.39
N ASN A 138 -8.22 -2.98 -7.23
CA ASN A 138 -8.06 -1.65 -7.79
C ASN A 138 -7.93 -0.64 -6.63
N PRO A 139 -7.05 0.37 -6.78
CA PRO A 139 -7.04 1.51 -5.89
C PRO A 139 -8.42 2.10 -5.78
N ILE A 140 -8.92 2.24 -4.55
CA ILE A 140 -9.98 3.20 -4.29
C ILE A 140 -9.34 4.51 -3.94
#